data_AF-A0A7R9LB01-F1
#
_entry.id   AF-A0A7R9LB01-F1
#
_cell.length_a   1.000
_cell.length_b   1.000
_cell.length_c   1.000
_cell.angle_alpha   90.00
_cell.angle_beta   90.00
_cell.angle_gamma   90.00
#
_symmetry.space_group_name_H-M   'P 1'
#
loop_
_entity.id
_entity.type
_entity.pdbx_description
1 polymer ?
#
loop_
_entity_poly.entity_id
_entity_poly.type
_entity_poly.pdbx_seq_one_letter_code
_entity_poly.pdbx_strand_id
1 'polypeptide(L)'
;MSLAVNAMNGHNMAGHHDNRSIFGDKRCLVLEILYVLEGINGDLVDTRRKALESSDCLMNGSIGVPEINLINRLLVMANHYIGVNHFIQKYSSDSNPYNRRLAQSVDKLLIDYRNELIEVEIDIHRNPNYSVIKFNRFLKFGQTFDFLDQIVSQFNEKVDSFASTLDILNESSLSGFTQIEKCAKILYESSDSLYSDIWSWIMFGFLSNKSENHFFIRDDNQKTTLDMSRVPAFISPMDAIKVHQIGESVRLAQSRGLEFVFNDKENDLFERFNDMKNRVSSDKKSFSQFIESVRSIVSEQNWKYVVNEEGLKDRLQSLKMFYLMSNDGFWSSFVSITSELVLNGHNRFKKEDSNYSICLNYKIPDSLQDIISDDSINK
;
A
#
# COMPACT_ATOMS: atom_id res chain seq x y z
N MET A 1 -5.23 2.55 30.77
CA MET A 1 -5.67 3.45 31.86
C MET A 1 -5.03 2.93 33.14
N SER A 2 -3.85 3.46 33.45
CA SER A 2 -2.84 2.89 34.35
C SER A 2 -3.23 3.00 35.84
N LEU A 3 -2.97 1.93 36.60
CA LEU A 3 -3.12 1.89 38.07
C LEU A 3 -2.03 2.75 38.75
N ALA A 4 -0.92 3.02 38.07
CA ALA A 4 0.17 3.87 38.56
C ALA A 4 -0.24 5.34 38.73
N VAL A 5 -1.12 5.86 37.86
CA VAL A 5 -1.63 7.25 37.96
C VAL A 5 -2.43 7.46 39.26
N ASN A 6 -3.13 6.44 39.74
CA ASN A 6 -3.90 6.52 40.99
C ASN A 6 -3.00 6.43 42.24
N ALA A 7 -1.82 5.80 42.15
CA ALA A 7 -0.89 5.70 43.27
C ALA A 7 -0.20 7.05 43.60
N MET A 8 0.00 7.93 42.61
CA MET A 8 0.54 9.28 42.83
C MET A 8 -0.55 10.31 43.16
N ASN A 9 -1.74 10.20 42.58
CA ASN A 9 -2.84 11.16 42.86
C ASN A 9 -3.38 11.08 44.30
N GLY A 10 -3.13 9.98 45.02
CA GLY A 10 -3.43 9.88 46.45
C GLY A 10 -2.50 10.69 47.36
N HIS A 11 -1.36 11.18 46.84
CA HIS A 11 -0.36 11.92 47.63
C HIS A 11 -0.37 13.45 47.42
N ASN A 12 -1.12 13.98 46.45
CA ASN A 12 -1.11 15.40 46.07
C ASN A 12 -2.10 16.30 46.83
N MET A 13 -2.43 15.99 48.07
CA MET A 13 -3.22 16.85 48.96
C MET A 13 -2.57 17.01 50.33
N ALA A 14 -1.32 17.51 50.36
CA ALA A 14 -0.75 18.15 51.55
C ALA A 14 0.38 19.09 51.12
N GLY A 15 0.22 20.38 51.40
CA GLY A 15 1.14 21.43 50.99
C GLY A 15 2.49 21.43 51.71
N HIS A 16 3.44 22.11 51.06
CA HIS A 16 4.71 22.67 51.58
C HIS A 16 5.40 21.94 52.75
N HIS A 17 6.49 21.22 52.45
CA HIS A 17 7.84 21.42 53.00
C HIS A 17 8.77 20.25 52.60
N ASP A 18 10.06 20.56 52.44
CA ASP A 18 11.23 19.67 52.36
C ASP A 18 11.60 18.95 51.04
N ASN A 19 12.47 19.62 50.28
CA ASN A 19 13.33 19.07 49.21
C ASN A 19 14.41 18.07 49.72
N ARG A 20 14.17 17.31 50.79
CA ARG A 20 15.17 16.40 51.41
C ARG A 20 14.79 14.92 51.48
N SER A 21 13.66 14.47 50.92
CA SER A 21 13.31 13.03 50.92
C SER A 21 12.94 12.42 49.57
N ILE A 22 12.94 13.19 48.49
CA ILE A 22 12.58 12.69 47.15
C ILE A 22 13.59 11.64 46.66
N PHE A 23 14.85 11.73 47.11
CA PHE A 23 15.94 10.80 46.78
C PHE A 23 16.01 9.55 47.68
N GLY A 24 15.15 9.44 48.71
CA GLY A 24 15.25 8.40 49.74
C GLY A 24 14.53 7.08 49.40
N ASP A 25 13.58 7.08 48.46
CA ASP A 25 12.74 5.91 48.21
C ASP A 25 13.10 5.24 46.89
N LYS A 26 13.79 4.09 46.98
CA LYS A 26 14.11 3.22 45.82
C LYS A 26 12.84 2.84 45.04
N ARG A 27 11.67 2.89 45.68
CA ARG A 27 10.38 2.66 45.05
C ARG A 27 10.01 3.77 44.07
N CYS A 28 10.30 5.04 44.37
CA CYS A 28 10.06 6.16 43.46
C CYS A 28 10.88 6.02 42.18
N LEU A 29 12.16 5.67 42.31
CA LEU A 29 13.04 5.42 41.16
C LEU A 29 12.52 4.28 40.27
N VAL A 30 12.03 3.19 40.86
CA VAL A 30 11.47 2.04 40.13
C VAL A 30 10.20 2.43 39.36
N LEU A 31 9.32 3.23 39.95
CA LEU A 31 8.10 3.71 39.29
C LEU A 31 8.44 4.67 38.16
N GLU A 32 9.44 5.54 38.34
CA GLU A 32 9.88 6.43 37.27
C GLU A 32 10.52 5.70 36.08
N ILE A 33 11.34 4.69 36.34
CA ILE A 33 11.88 3.85 35.26
C ILE A 33 10.74 3.19 34.49
N LEU A 34 9.69 2.72 35.17
CA LEU A 34 8.50 2.16 34.52
C LEU A 34 7.79 3.21 33.64
N TYR A 35 7.54 4.42 34.16
CA TYR A 35 6.91 5.50 33.39
C TYR A 35 7.70 5.86 32.12
N VAL A 36 9.02 5.95 32.24
CA VAL A 36 9.87 6.26 31.09
C VAL A 36 9.83 5.14 30.04
N LEU A 37 9.80 3.88 30.48
CA LEU A 37 9.64 2.74 29.57
C LEU A 37 8.24 2.69 28.92
N GLU A 38 7.19 3.22 29.56
CA GLU A 38 5.88 3.42 28.93
C GLU A 38 5.87 4.58 27.90
N GLY A 39 6.94 5.38 27.85
CA GLY A 39 7.08 6.52 26.97
C GLY A 39 6.58 7.85 27.55
N ILE A 40 6.39 7.91 28.88
CA ILE A 40 6.04 9.12 29.61
C ILE A 40 7.30 9.64 30.30
N ASN A 41 7.70 10.88 30.03
CA ASN A 41 8.85 11.47 30.73
C ASN A 41 8.53 11.65 32.22
N GLY A 42 9.45 11.23 33.09
CA GLY A 42 9.35 11.40 34.55
C GLY A 42 10.05 12.67 35.05
N ASP A 43 9.97 12.90 36.36
CA ASP A 43 10.54 14.08 37.02
C ASP A 43 12.04 13.88 37.38
N LEU A 44 12.47 12.66 37.77
CA LEU A 44 13.87 12.31 38.04
C LEU A 44 14.56 11.66 36.82
N VAL A 45 13.81 10.99 35.95
CA VAL A 45 14.32 10.31 34.75
C VAL A 45 13.63 10.82 33.49
N ASP A 46 14.40 11.41 32.57
CA ASP A 46 13.95 11.96 31.29
C ASP A 46 14.71 11.28 30.14
N THR A 47 14.05 11.04 29.01
CA THR A 47 14.65 10.47 27.80
C THR A 47 15.52 11.47 27.03
N ARG A 48 15.27 12.78 27.17
CA ARG A 48 16.03 13.85 26.50
C ARG A 48 17.35 14.16 27.17
N ARG A 49 17.44 13.90 28.47
CA ARG A 49 18.67 13.95 29.24
C ARG A 49 19.17 12.51 29.30
N LYS A 50 20.28 12.16 28.63
CA LYS A 50 21.02 10.94 29.02
C LYS A 50 21.09 10.95 30.55
N ALA A 51 20.64 9.90 31.24
CA ALA A 51 20.62 9.97 32.70
C ALA A 51 22.04 10.32 33.17
N LEU A 52 22.15 11.54 33.69
CA LEU A 52 23.25 12.02 34.49
C LEU A 52 24.59 12.21 33.76
N GLU A 53 24.64 13.18 32.84
CA GLU A 53 25.85 14.02 32.68
C GLU A 53 25.81 15.30 33.55
N SER A 54 24.82 15.43 34.44
CA SER A 54 24.80 16.46 35.51
C SER A 54 24.85 15.80 36.88
N SER A 55 26.06 15.45 37.29
CA SER A 55 26.71 15.87 38.55
C SER A 55 26.01 15.84 39.93
N ASP A 56 24.74 15.44 40.10
CA ASP A 56 24.06 15.55 41.41
C ASP A 56 23.71 14.18 42.06
N CYS A 57 23.51 13.10 41.31
CA CYS A 57 23.22 11.77 41.89
C CYS A 57 24.45 11.01 42.40
N LEU A 58 25.64 11.37 41.91
CA LEU A 58 26.90 10.76 42.31
C LEU A 58 27.33 11.13 43.74
N MET A 59 26.65 12.09 44.38
CA MET A 59 27.06 12.61 45.69
C MET A 59 26.32 11.99 46.90
N ASN A 60 25.29 11.13 46.69
CA ASN A 60 24.47 10.59 47.79
C ASN A 60 24.48 9.06 47.93
N GLY A 61 25.47 8.34 47.37
CA GLY A 61 25.83 6.95 47.76
C GLY A 61 24.75 5.84 47.65
N SER A 62 23.59 6.11 47.05
CA SER A 62 22.40 5.25 47.17
C SER A 62 22.18 4.27 46.01
N ILE A 63 22.84 4.51 44.87
CA ILE A 63 22.69 3.75 43.61
C ILE A 63 24.09 3.33 43.13
N GLY A 64 24.25 2.05 42.78
CA GLY A 64 25.52 1.52 42.30
C GLY A 64 25.81 1.90 40.83
N VAL A 65 27.09 2.02 40.48
CA VAL A 65 27.54 2.23 39.08
C VAL A 65 26.91 1.23 38.08
N PRO A 66 26.73 -0.07 38.39
CA PRO A 66 26.05 -1.01 37.50
C PRO A 66 24.57 -0.68 37.28
N GLU A 67 23.88 -0.17 38.30
CA GLU A 67 22.46 0.22 38.21
C GLU A 67 22.31 1.46 37.33
N ILE A 68 23.22 2.44 37.45
CA ILE A 68 23.28 3.62 36.58
C ILE A 68 23.49 3.21 35.11
N ASN A 69 24.43 2.29 34.86
CA ASN A 69 24.68 1.80 33.50
C ASN A 69 23.47 1.06 32.90
N LEU A 70 22.75 0.29 33.72
CA LEU A 70 21.50 -0.35 33.31
C LEU A 70 20.43 0.69 32.94
N ILE A 71 20.23 1.70 33.79
CA ILE A 71 19.26 2.78 33.57
C ILE A 71 19.59 3.52 32.26
N ASN A 72 20.85 3.86 32.01
CA ASN A 72 21.27 4.51 30.78
C ASN A 72 20.94 3.71 29.52
N ARG A 73 21.14 2.39 29.55
CA ARG A 73 20.78 1.51 28.42
C ARG A 73 19.27 1.42 28.23
N LEU A 74 18.50 1.38 29.32
CA LEU A 74 17.04 1.39 29.27
C LEU A 74 16.50 2.71 28.71
N LEU A 75 17.15 3.84 29.01
CA LEU A 75 16.74 5.15 28.50
C LEU A 75 16.94 5.30 27.00
N VAL A 76 18.06 4.82 26.47
CA VAL A 76 18.28 4.78 25.02
C VAL A 76 17.17 3.96 24.34
N MET A 77 16.87 2.79 24.90
CA MET A 77 15.79 1.94 24.39
C MET A 77 14.40 2.62 24.49
N ALA A 78 14.11 3.30 25.61
CA ALA A 78 12.87 4.05 25.79
C ALA A 78 12.74 5.19 24.78
N ASN A 79 13.84 5.88 24.45
CA ASN A 79 13.85 6.93 23.46
C ASN A 79 13.48 6.41 22.06
N HIS A 80 14.05 5.27 21.64
CA HIS A 80 13.64 4.61 20.38
C HIS A 80 12.16 4.20 20.41
N TYR A 81 11.67 3.68 21.54
CA TYR A 81 10.24 3.36 21.70
C TYR A 81 9.33 4.59 21.54
N ILE A 82 9.69 5.73 22.14
CA ILE A 82 8.92 6.99 22.00
C ILE A 82 8.86 7.43 20.53
N GLY A 83 9.99 7.39 19.82
CA GLY A 83 10.05 7.73 18.39
C GLY A 83 9.12 6.85 17.55
N VAL A 84 9.20 5.53 17.75
CA VAL A 84 8.34 4.55 17.07
C VAL A 84 6.86 4.74 17.45
N ASN A 85 6.55 5.00 18.72
CA ASN A 85 5.18 5.19 19.18
C ASN A 85 4.56 6.48 18.61
N HIS A 86 5.35 7.56 18.49
CA HIS A 86 4.90 8.79 17.83
C HIS A 86 4.59 8.54 16.35
N PHE A 87 5.43 7.77 15.65
CA PHE A 87 5.16 7.33 14.29
C PHE A 87 3.84 6.56 14.17
N ILE A 88 3.61 5.58 15.05
CA ILE A 88 2.36 4.80 15.06
C ILE A 88 1.16 5.71 15.24
N GLN A 89 1.19 6.61 16.24
CA GLN A 89 0.08 7.53 16.51
C GLN A 89 -0.21 8.46 15.32
N LYS A 90 0.85 8.96 14.67
CA LYS A 90 0.73 9.84 13.50
C LYS A 90 0.04 9.15 12.33
N TYR A 91 0.44 7.91 12.03
CA TYR A 91 0.00 7.23 10.80
C TYR A 91 -1.15 6.24 11.00
N SER A 92 -1.52 5.90 12.23
CA SER A 92 -2.65 4.97 12.52
C SER A 92 -4.01 5.49 12.04
N SER A 93 -4.17 6.82 11.92
CA SER A 93 -5.36 7.46 11.35
C SER A 93 -5.07 8.22 10.04
N ASP A 94 -3.97 7.89 9.37
CA ASP A 94 -3.62 8.53 8.10
C ASP A 94 -4.69 8.22 7.04
N SER A 95 -4.92 9.18 6.15
CA SER A 95 -5.74 9.04 4.94
C SER A 95 -5.17 7.93 4.06
N ASN A 96 -3.84 7.86 3.90
CA ASN A 96 -3.19 6.81 3.12
C ASN A 96 -3.32 5.41 3.78
N PRO A 97 -4.00 4.44 3.14
CA PRO A 97 -4.22 3.10 3.70
C PRO A 97 -2.92 2.28 3.84
N TYR A 98 -1.91 2.58 3.03
CA TYR A 98 -0.62 1.91 3.07
C TYR A 98 0.20 2.32 4.30
N ASN A 99 0.24 3.62 4.59
CA ASN A 99 0.89 4.17 5.79
C ASN A 99 0.21 3.64 7.05
N ARG A 100 -1.13 3.60 7.03
CA ARG A 100 -1.93 3.03 8.12
C ARG A 100 -1.58 1.57 8.39
N ARG A 101 -1.50 0.75 7.32
CA ARG A 101 -1.19 -0.66 7.45
C ARG A 101 0.25 -0.89 7.93
N LEU A 102 1.19 -0.08 7.48
CA LEU A 102 2.56 -0.07 7.98
C LEU A 102 2.61 0.24 9.48
N ALA A 103 1.96 1.32 9.92
CA ALA A 103 1.87 1.68 11.33
C ALA A 103 1.29 0.54 12.19
N GLN A 104 0.22 -0.11 11.73
CA GLN A 104 -0.37 -1.27 12.40
C GLN A 104 0.57 -2.47 12.47
N SER A 105 1.36 -2.72 11.41
CA SER A 105 2.33 -3.82 11.39
C SER A 105 3.47 -3.60 12.38
N VAL A 106 3.94 -2.36 12.52
CA VAL A 106 4.95 -1.98 13.52
C VAL A 106 4.36 -2.07 14.93
N ASP A 107 3.13 -1.61 15.13
CA ASP A 107 2.44 -1.66 16.42
C ASP A 107 2.30 -3.09 16.96
N LYS A 108 2.03 -4.06 16.08
CA LYS A 108 1.95 -5.48 16.44
C LYS A 108 3.26 -6.06 16.97
N LEU A 109 4.42 -5.55 16.53
CA LEU A 109 5.72 -5.99 17.05
C LEU A 109 5.99 -5.49 18.47
N LEU A 110 5.26 -4.46 18.92
CA LEU A 110 5.40 -3.89 20.26
C LEU A 110 4.53 -4.62 21.30
N ILE A 111 3.67 -5.56 20.88
CA ILE A 111 2.75 -6.27 21.77
C ILE A 111 3.50 -7.01 22.88
N ASP A 112 4.56 -7.76 22.54
CA ASP A 112 5.34 -8.52 23.53
C ASP A 112 6.02 -7.61 24.56
N TYR A 113 6.49 -6.43 24.11
CA TYR A 113 7.06 -5.42 25.00
C TYR A 113 6.02 -4.83 25.95
N ARG A 114 4.82 -4.50 25.43
CA ARG A 114 3.71 -3.98 26.24
C ARG A 114 3.20 -5.00 27.25
N ASN A 115 3.16 -6.27 26.88
CA ASN A 115 2.81 -7.35 27.79
C ASN A 115 3.82 -7.47 28.92
N GLU A 116 5.12 -7.41 28.62
CA GLU A 116 6.18 -7.42 29.63
C GLU A 116 6.08 -6.19 30.57
N LEU A 117 5.75 -5.00 30.05
CA LEU A 117 5.49 -3.80 30.87
C LEU A 117 4.37 -4.03 31.88
N ILE A 118 3.25 -4.61 31.44
CA ILE A 118 2.11 -4.92 32.31
C ILE A 118 2.51 -5.94 33.39
N GLU A 119 3.29 -6.96 33.05
CA GLU A 119 3.80 -7.93 34.03
C GLU A 119 4.70 -7.26 35.08
N VAL A 120 5.54 -6.32 34.67
CA VAL A 120 6.40 -5.54 35.58
C VAL A 120 5.57 -4.65 36.49
N GLU A 121 4.55 -3.98 35.97
CA GLU A 121 3.63 -3.14 36.74
C GLU A 121 2.96 -3.97 37.86
N ILE A 122 2.51 -5.19 37.53
CA ILE A 122 1.93 -6.13 38.48
C ILE A 122 2.97 -6.58 39.53
N ASP A 123 4.21 -6.89 39.10
CA ASP A 123 5.28 -7.32 40.00
C ASP A 123 5.69 -6.24 41.00
N ILE A 124 5.74 -4.97 40.55
CA ILE A 124 6.02 -3.80 41.39
C ILE A 124 4.90 -3.58 42.39
N HIS A 125 3.64 -3.73 41.95
CA HIS A 125 2.49 -3.61 42.84
C HIS A 125 2.51 -4.69 43.95
N ARG A 126 2.89 -5.92 43.61
CA ARG A 126 3.00 -7.04 44.57
C ARG A 126 4.22 -6.97 45.48
N ASN A 127 5.33 -6.39 45.00
CA ASN A 127 6.60 -6.36 45.72
C ASN A 127 7.11 -4.92 45.92
N PRO A 128 6.89 -4.33 47.10
CA PRO A 128 7.37 -2.96 47.42
C PRO A 128 8.89 -2.78 47.30
N ASN A 129 9.67 -3.86 47.44
CA ASN A 129 11.13 -3.87 47.33
C ASN A 129 11.62 -4.38 45.96
N TYR A 130 10.90 -4.05 44.88
CA TYR A 130 11.27 -4.46 43.53
C TYR A 130 12.65 -3.89 43.14
N SER A 131 13.57 -4.74 42.68
CA SER A 131 14.95 -4.34 42.35
C SER A 131 15.04 -3.77 40.93
N VAL A 132 15.79 -2.68 40.76
CA VAL A 132 16.11 -2.07 39.46
C VAL A 132 16.75 -3.07 38.49
N ILE A 133 17.52 -4.04 38.99
CA ILE A 133 18.19 -5.07 38.17
C ILE A 133 17.18 -5.90 37.37
N LYS A 134 15.95 -6.09 37.88
CA LYS A 134 14.91 -6.86 37.19
C LYS A 134 14.46 -6.21 35.87
N PHE A 135 14.71 -4.92 35.65
CA PHE A 135 14.46 -4.26 34.36
C PHE A 135 15.43 -4.71 33.26
N ASN A 136 16.52 -5.43 33.58
CA ASN A 136 17.42 -6.01 32.59
C ASN A 136 16.70 -6.92 31.56
N ARG A 137 15.54 -7.48 31.93
CA ARG A 137 14.69 -8.28 31.03
C ARG A 137 14.24 -7.52 29.78
N PHE A 138 14.17 -6.20 29.83
CA PHE A 138 13.77 -5.37 28.68
C PHE A 138 14.87 -5.22 27.63
N LEU A 139 16.14 -5.41 27.99
CA LEU A 139 17.25 -5.22 27.05
C LEU A 139 17.21 -6.20 25.88
N LYS A 140 16.45 -7.31 25.99
CA LYS A 140 16.17 -8.23 24.88
C LYS A 140 15.44 -7.54 23.70
N PHE A 141 14.71 -6.46 23.97
CA PHE A 141 13.99 -5.69 22.94
C PHE A 141 14.85 -4.61 22.27
N GLY A 142 16.01 -4.24 22.84
CA GLY A 142 16.84 -3.14 22.37
C GLY A 142 17.15 -3.19 20.87
N GLN A 143 17.67 -4.33 20.38
CA GLN A 143 17.96 -4.52 18.95
C GLN A 143 16.72 -4.37 18.05
N THR A 144 15.54 -4.70 18.56
CA THR A 144 14.29 -4.55 17.80
C THR A 144 13.91 -3.09 17.67
N PHE A 145 14.05 -2.31 18.74
CA PHE A 145 13.75 -0.88 18.70
C PHE A 145 14.77 -0.09 17.90
N ASP A 146 16.07 -0.42 18.00
CA ASP A 146 17.10 0.18 17.16
C ASP A 146 16.77 -0.02 15.67
N PHE A 147 16.32 -1.23 15.31
CA PHE A 147 15.89 -1.56 13.96
C PHE A 147 14.62 -0.80 13.53
N LEU A 148 13.60 -0.77 14.39
CA LEU A 148 12.34 -0.07 14.08
C LEU A 148 12.55 1.45 13.96
N ASP A 149 13.39 2.03 14.80
CA ASP A 149 13.73 3.46 14.76
C ASP A 149 14.47 3.83 13.47
N GLN A 150 15.35 2.95 12.96
CA GLN A 150 15.97 3.12 11.65
C GLN A 150 14.96 3.13 10.51
N ILE A 151 14.00 2.19 10.50
CA ILE A 151 12.95 2.15 9.47
C ILE A 151 12.06 3.39 9.55
N VAL A 152 11.64 3.77 10.75
CA VAL A 152 10.79 4.94 10.98
C VAL A 152 11.49 6.23 10.54
N SER A 153 12.78 6.36 10.83
CA SER A 153 13.58 7.51 10.41
C SER A 153 13.68 7.57 8.89
N GLN A 154 13.99 6.46 8.22
CA GLN A 154 14.06 6.39 6.75
C GLN A 154 12.72 6.69 6.07
N PHE A 155 11.61 6.24 6.68
CA PHE A 155 10.26 6.56 6.20
C PHE A 155 9.98 8.07 6.26
N ASN A 156 10.35 8.72 7.37
CA ASN A 156 10.05 10.14 7.57
C ASN A 156 10.92 11.08 6.71
N GLU A 157 12.11 10.65 6.29
CA GLU A 157 13.00 11.44 5.43
C GLU A 157 12.54 11.49 3.96
N LYS A 158 11.90 10.43 3.44
CA LYS A 158 11.46 10.36 2.04
C LYS A 158 10.00 10.75 1.94
N VAL A 159 9.70 11.89 1.30
CA VAL A 159 8.35 12.49 1.25
C VAL A 159 7.31 11.64 0.48
N ASP A 160 7.72 10.69 -0.37
CA ASP A 160 6.84 9.76 -1.11
C ASP A 160 7.16 8.29 -0.77
N SER A 161 6.97 7.94 0.50
CA SER A 161 7.80 6.92 1.16
C SER A 161 7.35 5.46 1.02
N PHE A 162 6.08 5.16 0.73
CA PHE A 162 5.57 3.79 0.95
C PHE A 162 6.27 2.73 0.09
N ALA A 163 6.35 2.91 -1.23
CA ALA A 163 7.06 1.98 -2.12
C ALA A 163 8.53 1.85 -1.72
N SER A 164 9.20 2.98 -1.44
CA SER A 164 10.59 2.99 -1.01
C SER A 164 10.81 2.29 0.34
N THR A 165 9.83 2.36 1.24
CA THR A 165 9.86 1.69 2.54
C THR A 165 9.68 0.19 2.37
N LEU A 166 8.74 -0.24 1.51
CA LEU A 166 8.62 -1.65 1.19
C LEU A 166 9.88 -2.20 0.51
N ASP A 167 10.57 -1.40 -0.30
CA ASP A 167 11.80 -1.80 -0.95
C ASP A 167 12.93 -2.00 0.05
N ILE A 168 13.10 -1.06 0.99
CA ILE A 168 14.05 -1.21 2.10
C ILE A 168 13.72 -2.44 2.94
N LEU A 169 12.44 -2.66 3.26
CA LEU A 169 11.99 -3.83 4.03
C LEU A 169 12.27 -5.12 3.27
N ASN A 170 12.05 -5.13 1.96
CA ASN A 170 12.31 -6.29 1.11
C ASN A 170 13.82 -6.57 1.02
N GLU A 171 14.66 -5.56 0.79
CA GLU A 171 16.13 -5.72 0.81
C GLU A 171 16.63 -6.20 2.18
N SER A 172 16.08 -5.65 3.26
CA SER A 172 16.40 -6.03 4.62
C SER A 172 15.96 -7.46 4.95
N SER A 173 14.84 -7.93 4.38
CA SER A 173 14.36 -9.31 4.53
C SER A 173 15.23 -10.35 3.82
N LEU A 174 16.01 -9.91 2.82
CA LEU A 174 16.96 -10.75 2.09
C LEU A 174 18.36 -10.75 2.72
N SER A 175 18.63 -9.85 3.67
CA SER A 175 19.90 -9.75 4.38
C SER A 175 20.02 -10.84 5.45
N GLY A 176 21.22 -11.41 5.70
CA GLY A 176 21.44 -12.52 6.65
C GLY A 176 21.34 -12.17 8.15
N PHE A 177 20.64 -11.10 8.53
CA PHE A 177 20.59 -10.61 9.91
C PHE A 177 19.56 -11.33 10.80
N THR A 178 19.75 -11.29 12.12
CA THR A 178 18.87 -11.93 13.12
C THR A 178 17.43 -11.39 13.15
N GLN A 179 17.15 -10.29 12.45
CA GLN A 179 15.82 -9.65 12.40
C GLN A 179 14.99 -10.01 11.15
N ILE A 180 15.47 -10.90 10.27
CA ILE A 180 14.79 -11.29 9.02
C ILE A 180 13.31 -11.61 9.23
N GLU A 181 12.99 -12.41 10.25
CA GLU A 181 11.62 -12.83 10.53
C GLU A 181 10.71 -11.64 10.83
N LYS A 182 11.21 -10.65 11.58
CA LYS A 182 10.47 -9.42 11.89
C LYS A 182 10.34 -8.53 10.66
N CYS A 183 11.40 -8.36 9.86
CA CYS A 183 11.36 -7.63 8.60
C CYS A 183 10.31 -8.22 7.66
N ALA A 184 10.34 -9.54 7.47
CA ALA A 184 9.43 -10.27 6.61
C ALA A 184 7.97 -10.15 7.10
N LYS A 185 7.75 -10.21 8.41
CA LYS A 185 6.42 -10.00 9.00
C LYS A 185 5.89 -8.59 8.73
N ILE A 186 6.71 -7.54 8.93
CA ILE A 186 6.33 -6.16 8.61
C ILE A 186 6.02 -6.03 7.11
N LEU A 187 6.90 -6.54 6.24
CA LEU A 187 6.74 -6.48 4.79
C LEU A 187 5.43 -7.15 4.33
N TYR A 188 5.18 -8.37 4.79
CA TYR A 188 3.97 -9.12 4.49
C TYR A 188 2.71 -8.35 4.92
N GLU A 189 2.68 -7.89 6.17
CA GLU A 189 1.50 -7.21 6.71
C GLU A 189 1.27 -5.83 6.09
N SER A 190 2.34 -5.08 5.78
CA SER A 190 2.24 -3.75 5.18
C SER A 190 1.89 -3.79 3.68
N SER A 191 2.35 -4.80 2.95
CA SER A 191 2.01 -5.01 1.53
C SER A 191 0.60 -5.56 1.29
N ASP A 192 -0.09 -5.97 2.34
CA ASP A 192 -1.48 -6.49 2.33
C ASP A 192 -2.45 -5.58 1.55
N SER A 193 -2.44 -4.29 1.86
CA SER A 193 -3.27 -3.29 1.16
C SER A 193 -2.92 -3.18 -0.32
N LEU A 194 -1.62 -3.26 -0.67
CA LEU A 194 -1.17 -3.21 -2.06
C LEU A 194 -1.67 -4.43 -2.85
N TYR A 195 -1.54 -5.62 -2.28
CA TYR A 195 -2.04 -6.84 -2.90
C TYR A 195 -3.57 -6.81 -3.02
N SER A 196 -4.29 -6.26 -2.05
CA SER A 196 -5.74 -6.08 -2.15
C SER A 196 -6.15 -5.16 -3.30
N ASP A 197 -5.41 -4.06 -3.52
CA ASP A 197 -5.64 -3.16 -4.66
C ASP A 197 -5.28 -3.82 -5.99
N ILE A 198 -4.17 -4.57 -6.07
CA ILE A 198 -3.81 -5.36 -7.25
C ILE A 198 -4.91 -6.37 -7.59
N TRP A 199 -5.37 -7.13 -6.59
CA TRP A 199 -6.44 -8.12 -6.75
C TRP A 199 -7.74 -7.47 -7.26
N SER A 200 -8.16 -6.40 -6.61
CA SER A 200 -9.38 -5.67 -6.98
C SER A 200 -9.31 -5.12 -8.41
N TRP A 201 -8.12 -4.67 -8.80
CA TRP A 201 -7.87 -4.16 -10.15
C TRP A 201 -7.88 -5.26 -11.20
N ILE A 202 -7.15 -6.36 -11.01
CA ILE A 202 -7.02 -7.42 -12.02
C ILE A 202 -8.28 -8.27 -12.14
N MET A 203 -9.03 -8.46 -11.06
CA MET A 203 -10.23 -9.31 -11.05
C MET A 203 -11.49 -8.54 -11.38
N PHE A 204 -11.61 -7.32 -10.88
CA PHE A 204 -12.84 -6.53 -10.96
C PHE A 204 -12.69 -5.21 -11.69
N GLY A 205 -11.53 -4.87 -12.26
CA GLY A 205 -11.34 -3.59 -12.97
C GLY A 205 -11.63 -2.37 -12.09
N PHE A 206 -11.62 -2.53 -10.77
CA PHE A 206 -12.03 -1.55 -9.78
C PHE A 206 -10.82 -0.97 -9.05
N LEU A 207 -10.82 0.34 -8.86
CA LEU A 207 -9.82 1.04 -8.04
C LEU A 207 -10.50 1.52 -6.77
N SER A 208 -10.15 0.91 -5.64
CA SER A 208 -10.78 1.12 -4.33
C SER A 208 -10.74 2.57 -3.85
N ASN A 209 -9.67 3.30 -4.16
CA ASN A 209 -9.42 4.66 -3.64
C ASN A 209 -9.19 5.68 -4.76
N LYS A 210 -10.23 5.94 -5.55
CA LYS A 210 -10.20 6.91 -6.67
C LYS A 210 -9.83 8.35 -6.24
N SER A 211 -10.09 8.73 -4.98
CA SER A 211 -9.96 10.12 -4.53
C SER A 211 -8.55 10.52 -4.10
N GLU A 212 -7.72 9.57 -3.67
CA GLU A 212 -6.45 9.89 -3.02
C GLU A 212 -5.22 9.46 -3.80
N ASN A 213 -5.40 8.73 -4.91
CA ASN A 213 -4.33 8.34 -5.84
C ASN A 213 -3.08 7.87 -5.09
N HIS A 214 -3.16 6.84 -4.24
CA HIS A 214 -1.97 6.27 -3.57
C HIS A 214 -1.39 5.07 -4.31
N PHE A 215 -2.22 4.36 -5.08
CA PHE A 215 -1.82 3.20 -5.87
C PHE A 215 -0.95 3.62 -7.07
N PHE A 216 -0.19 2.66 -7.63
CA PHE A 216 0.62 2.91 -8.82
C PHE A 216 -0.20 3.02 -10.11
N ILE A 217 -1.51 2.73 -10.07
CA ILE A 217 -2.44 2.99 -11.17
C ILE A 217 -3.34 4.16 -10.77
N ARG A 218 -3.38 5.18 -11.62
CA ARG A 218 -4.22 6.37 -11.47
C ARG A 218 -5.35 6.37 -12.48
N ASP A 219 -6.45 7.01 -12.14
CA ASP A 219 -7.63 7.14 -13.02
C ASP A 219 -7.87 8.63 -13.30
N ASP A 220 -7.45 9.08 -14.48
CA ASP A 220 -7.62 10.45 -14.94
C ASP A 220 -8.76 10.48 -15.97
N ASN A 221 -9.98 10.83 -15.53
CA ASN A 221 -11.15 11.00 -16.40
C ASN A 221 -11.39 9.82 -17.37
N GLN A 222 -11.50 8.60 -16.84
CA GLN A 222 -11.69 7.34 -17.59
C GLN A 222 -10.44 6.80 -18.29
N LYS A 223 -9.30 7.51 -18.26
CA LYS A 223 -8.03 7.00 -18.74
C LYS A 223 -7.14 6.61 -17.57
N THR A 224 -6.80 5.34 -17.51
CA THR A 224 -5.88 4.82 -16.49
C THR A 224 -4.43 5.04 -16.89
N THR A 225 -3.64 5.63 -15.98
CA THR A 225 -2.21 5.85 -16.17
C THR A 225 -1.39 5.08 -15.14
N LEU A 226 -0.21 4.61 -15.55
CA LEU A 226 0.72 3.87 -14.69
C LEU A 226 1.81 4.81 -14.18
N ASP A 227 1.91 4.95 -12.87
CA ASP A 227 2.95 5.71 -12.19
C ASP A 227 4.05 4.77 -11.69
N MET A 228 5.14 4.69 -12.47
CA MET A 228 6.29 3.85 -12.15
C MET A 228 7.01 4.25 -10.87
N SER A 229 6.88 5.50 -10.39
CA SER A 229 7.54 5.95 -9.17
C SER A 229 6.98 5.28 -7.91
N ARG A 230 5.76 4.73 -8.00
CA ARG A 230 5.04 4.09 -6.89
C ARG A 230 5.06 2.57 -6.95
N VAL A 231 5.69 2.00 -7.97
CA VAL A 231 5.85 0.55 -8.10
C VAL A 231 7.00 0.13 -7.19
N PRO A 232 6.77 -0.73 -6.18
CA PRO A 232 7.85 -1.26 -5.38
C PRO A 232 8.82 -2.09 -6.23
N ALA A 233 10.11 -2.03 -5.94
CA ALA A 233 11.20 -2.75 -6.61
C ALA A 233 11.07 -4.29 -6.55
N PHE A 234 10.25 -4.84 -5.65
CA PHE A 234 9.92 -6.27 -5.68
C PHE A 234 8.94 -6.64 -6.80
N ILE A 235 8.21 -5.68 -7.37
CA ILE A 235 7.40 -5.85 -8.58
C ILE A 235 8.24 -5.41 -9.79
N SER A 236 8.37 -6.27 -10.80
CA SER A 236 9.09 -5.86 -12.00
C SER A 236 8.28 -4.82 -12.79
N PRO A 237 8.94 -3.86 -13.48
CA PRO A 237 8.24 -2.90 -14.33
C PRO A 237 7.35 -3.57 -15.39
N MET A 238 7.76 -4.75 -15.88
CA MET A 238 6.98 -5.53 -16.83
C MET A 238 5.71 -6.10 -16.19
N ASP A 239 5.77 -6.60 -14.96
CA ASP A 239 4.59 -7.10 -14.28
C ASP A 239 3.64 -5.95 -13.90
N ALA A 240 4.15 -4.77 -13.55
CA ALA A 240 3.32 -3.58 -13.34
C ALA A 240 2.55 -3.18 -14.60
N ILE A 241 3.20 -3.21 -15.77
CA ILE A 241 2.53 -2.99 -17.07
C ILE A 241 1.46 -4.05 -17.32
N LYS A 242 1.74 -5.33 -17.04
CA LYS A 242 0.75 -6.40 -17.21
C LYS A 242 -0.44 -6.18 -16.28
N VAL A 243 -0.22 -5.85 -15.00
CA VAL A 243 -1.29 -5.55 -14.04
C VAL A 243 -2.17 -4.41 -14.55
N HIS A 244 -1.57 -3.32 -15.04
CA HIS A 244 -2.30 -2.21 -15.66
C HIS A 244 -3.17 -2.66 -16.84
N GLN A 245 -2.58 -3.36 -17.82
CA GLN A 245 -3.29 -3.85 -19.01
C GLN A 245 -4.42 -4.85 -18.70
N ILE A 246 -4.20 -5.75 -17.73
CA ILE A 246 -5.21 -6.73 -17.31
C ILE A 246 -6.44 -6.00 -16.76
N GLY A 247 -6.26 -5.09 -15.81
CA GLY A 247 -7.41 -4.39 -15.23
C GLY A 247 -8.07 -3.39 -16.19
N GLU A 248 -7.33 -2.78 -17.12
CA GLU A 248 -7.95 -1.99 -18.22
C GLU A 248 -8.89 -2.84 -19.06
N SER A 249 -8.43 -4.04 -19.42
CA SER A 249 -9.23 -4.98 -20.17
C SER A 249 -10.47 -5.42 -19.43
N VAL A 250 -10.34 -5.76 -18.14
CA VAL A 250 -11.47 -6.20 -17.30
C VAL A 250 -12.47 -5.06 -17.10
N ARG A 251 -12.00 -3.84 -16.85
CA ARG A 251 -12.86 -2.66 -16.74
C ARG A 251 -13.64 -2.40 -18.04
N LEU A 252 -12.97 -2.51 -19.19
CA LEU A 252 -13.63 -2.36 -20.49
C LEU A 252 -14.68 -3.44 -20.70
N ALA A 253 -14.38 -4.69 -20.35
CA ALA A 253 -15.32 -5.81 -20.43
C ALA A 253 -16.57 -5.56 -19.56
N GLN A 254 -16.38 -5.09 -18.32
CA GLN A 254 -17.48 -4.74 -17.42
C GLN A 254 -18.32 -3.57 -17.93
N SER A 255 -17.70 -2.53 -18.53
CA SER A 255 -18.46 -1.42 -19.12
C SER A 255 -19.37 -1.85 -20.27
N ARG A 256 -19.10 -3.01 -20.87
CA ARG A 256 -19.92 -3.64 -21.92
C ARG A 256 -20.88 -4.71 -21.37
N GLY A 257 -20.96 -4.88 -20.05
CA GLY A 257 -21.82 -5.86 -19.41
C GLY A 257 -21.32 -7.31 -19.48
N LEU A 258 -20.02 -7.52 -19.71
CA LEU A 258 -19.43 -8.86 -19.76
C LEU A 258 -19.09 -9.33 -18.33
N GLU A 259 -19.97 -10.13 -17.72
CA GLU A 259 -19.83 -10.62 -16.33
C GLU A 259 -18.83 -11.80 -16.15
N PHE A 260 -18.21 -12.32 -17.21
CA PHE A 260 -17.76 -13.72 -17.26
C PHE A 260 -16.25 -13.98 -17.25
N VAL A 261 -15.38 -12.99 -17.07
CA VAL A 261 -13.93 -13.19 -17.33
C VAL A 261 -13.32 -14.32 -16.48
N PHE A 262 -13.80 -14.53 -15.24
CA PHE A 262 -13.17 -15.45 -14.28
C PHE A 262 -14.07 -16.49 -13.59
N ASN A 263 -15.38 -16.55 -13.86
CA ASN A 263 -16.35 -17.23 -12.97
C ASN A 263 -16.00 -18.66 -12.52
N ASP A 264 -15.47 -19.53 -13.39
CA ASP A 264 -15.12 -20.90 -12.99
C ASP A 264 -13.71 -21.03 -12.35
N LYS A 265 -12.89 -19.98 -12.43
CA LYS A 265 -11.46 -19.97 -12.02
C LYS A 265 -11.17 -19.00 -10.88
N GLU A 266 -12.14 -18.20 -10.44
CA GLU A 266 -11.94 -17.16 -9.43
C GLU A 266 -11.43 -17.74 -8.10
N ASN A 267 -12.02 -18.83 -7.63
CA ASN A 267 -11.60 -19.48 -6.38
C ASN A 267 -10.18 -20.06 -6.47
N ASP A 268 -9.82 -20.72 -7.57
CA ASP A 268 -8.45 -21.24 -7.80
C ASP A 268 -7.44 -20.09 -7.87
N LEU A 269 -7.78 -18.99 -8.56
CA LEU A 269 -6.93 -17.81 -8.62
C LEU A 269 -6.78 -17.16 -7.24
N PHE A 270 -7.82 -17.14 -6.42
CA PHE A 270 -7.78 -16.58 -5.07
C PHE A 270 -6.90 -17.40 -4.14
N GLU A 271 -7.01 -18.74 -4.16
CA GLU A 271 -6.13 -19.62 -3.41
C GLU A 271 -4.67 -19.43 -3.82
N ARG A 272 -4.38 -19.45 -5.13
CA ARG A 272 -3.03 -19.22 -5.65
C ARG A 272 -2.48 -17.85 -5.30
N PHE A 273 -3.32 -16.82 -5.29
CA PHE A 273 -2.95 -15.46 -4.92
C PHE A 273 -2.58 -15.36 -3.43
N ASN A 274 -3.38 -15.97 -2.56
CA ASN A 274 -3.10 -16.02 -1.12
C ASN A 274 -1.85 -16.85 -0.82
N ASP A 275 -1.68 -17.99 -1.48
CA ASP A 275 -0.49 -18.84 -1.33
C ASP A 275 0.80 -18.14 -1.76
N MET A 276 0.71 -17.29 -2.78
CA MET A 276 1.82 -16.45 -3.22
C MET A 276 2.09 -15.34 -2.18
N LYS A 277 1.05 -14.64 -1.74
CA LYS A 277 1.14 -13.55 -0.77
C LYS A 277 1.71 -14.03 0.58
N ASN A 278 1.32 -15.21 1.05
CA ASN A 278 1.71 -15.78 2.35
C ASN A 278 3.18 -16.23 2.44
N ARG A 279 3.95 -16.14 1.35
CA ARG A 279 5.37 -16.50 1.37
C ARG A 279 6.18 -15.38 2.03
N VAL A 280 7.07 -15.80 2.94
CA VAL A 280 7.91 -14.94 3.81
C VAL A 280 8.81 -13.99 3.01
N SER A 281 9.10 -14.30 1.75
CA SER A 281 9.79 -13.43 0.81
C SER A 281 8.92 -13.18 -0.40
N SER A 282 8.86 -11.92 -0.85
CA SER A 282 8.24 -11.52 -2.11
C SER A 282 9.00 -12.16 -3.27
N ASP A 283 8.68 -13.42 -3.59
CA ASP A 283 9.27 -14.14 -4.71
C ASP A 283 8.75 -13.53 -6.02
N LYS A 284 9.59 -12.68 -6.61
CA LYS A 284 9.37 -12.03 -7.91
C LYS A 284 8.89 -13.02 -8.97
N LYS A 285 9.42 -14.26 -8.94
CA LYS A 285 9.08 -15.28 -9.92
C LYS A 285 7.65 -15.78 -9.75
N SER A 286 7.24 -16.10 -8.53
CA SER A 286 5.87 -16.53 -8.22
C SER A 286 4.83 -15.48 -8.60
N PHE A 287 5.11 -14.20 -8.30
CA PHE A 287 4.25 -13.08 -8.70
C PHE A 287 4.14 -12.96 -10.22
N SER A 288 5.27 -12.97 -10.93
CA SER A 288 5.26 -12.87 -12.39
C SER A 288 4.53 -14.05 -13.04
N GLN A 289 4.68 -15.27 -12.52
CA GLN A 289 3.96 -16.46 -12.99
C GLN A 289 2.45 -16.36 -12.76
N PHE A 290 2.03 -15.85 -11.59
CA PHE A 290 0.62 -15.63 -11.30
C PHE A 290 0.01 -14.58 -12.24
N ILE A 291 0.67 -13.42 -12.38
CA ILE A 291 0.21 -12.35 -13.28
C ILE A 291 0.15 -12.84 -14.75
N GLU A 292 1.11 -13.63 -15.20
CA GLU A 292 1.08 -14.21 -16.55
C GLU A 292 -0.09 -15.20 -16.72
N SER A 293 -0.39 -16.00 -15.70
CA SER A 293 -1.56 -16.90 -15.70
C SER A 293 -2.86 -16.11 -15.84
N VAL A 294 -3.02 -15.03 -15.08
CA VAL A 294 -4.21 -14.16 -15.16
C VAL A 294 -4.29 -13.50 -16.54
N ARG A 295 -3.17 -12.96 -17.03
CA ARG A 295 -3.09 -12.35 -18.37
C ARG A 295 -3.51 -13.30 -19.48
N SER A 296 -3.06 -14.55 -19.43
CA SER A 296 -3.40 -15.57 -20.42
C SER A 296 -4.91 -15.83 -20.46
N ILE A 297 -5.55 -15.94 -19.29
CA ILE A 297 -7.00 -16.12 -19.17
C ILE A 297 -7.74 -14.92 -19.78
N VAL A 298 -7.36 -13.70 -19.39
CA VAL A 298 -7.99 -12.47 -19.93
C VAL A 298 -7.80 -12.35 -21.43
N SER A 299 -6.60 -12.66 -21.94
CA SER A 299 -6.30 -12.60 -23.37
C SER A 299 -7.12 -13.61 -24.18
N GLU A 300 -7.30 -14.82 -23.65
CA GLU A 300 -8.14 -15.85 -24.27
C GLU A 300 -9.61 -15.41 -24.36
N GLN A 301 -10.14 -14.82 -23.27
CA GLN A 301 -11.52 -14.32 -23.24
C GLN A 301 -11.70 -13.12 -24.17
N ASN A 302 -10.76 -12.17 -24.17
CA ASN A 302 -10.78 -11.05 -25.11
C ASN A 302 -10.75 -11.50 -26.55
N TRP A 303 -9.92 -12.50 -26.88
CA TRP A 303 -9.85 -13.05 -28.23
C TRP A 303 -11.20 -13.63 -28.66
N LYS A 304 -11.81 -14.47 -27.81
CA LYS A 304 -13.14 -15.05 -28.08
C LYS A 304 -14.17 -13.96 -28.30
N TYR A 305 -14.21 -12.94 -27.44
CA TYR A 305 -15.13 -11.83 -27.55
C TYR A 305 -14.93 -11.01 -28.85
N VAL A 306 -13.71 -10.53 -29.09
CA VAL A 306 -13.41 -9.64 -30.21
C VAL A 306 -13.60 -10.35 -31.56
N VAL A 307 -13.21 -11.62 -31.65
CA VAL A 307 -13.28 -12.37 -32.92
C VAL A 307 -14.68 -12.90 -33.18
N ASN A 308 -15.36 -13.44 -32.17
CA ASN A 308 -16.65 -14.10 -32.36
C ASN A 308 -17.84 -13.14 -32.21
N GLU A 309 -17.88 -12.33 -31.15
CA GLU A 309 -19.05 -11.50 -30.83
C GLU A 309 -19.02 -10.15 -31.56
N GLU A 310 -17.84 -9.52 -31.68
CA GLU A 310 -17.68 -8.23 -32.36
C GLU A 310 -17.40 -8.33 -33.87
N GLY A 311 -17.27 -9.56 -34.41
CA GLY A 311 -17.07 -9.79 -35.84
C GLY A 311 -15.83 -9.08 -36.40
N LEU A 312 -14.70 -9.06 -35.67
CA LEU A 312 -13.49 -8.33 -36.08
C LEU A 312 -13.03 -8.71 -37.50
N LYS A 313 -13.14 -9.99 -37.86
CA LYS A 313 -12.75 -10.48 -39.19
C LYS A 313 -13.56 -9.81 -40.29
N ASP A 314 -14.86 -9.67 -40.10
CA ASP A 314 -15.76 -9.06 -41.07
C ASP A 314 -15.50 -7.55 -41.16
N ARG A 315 -15.30 -6.88 -40.03
CA ARG A 315 -14.92 -5.45 -40.00
C ARG A 315 -13.57 -5.19 -40.69
N LEU A 316 -12.56 -6.04 -40.49
CA LEU A 316 -11.27 -5.94 -41.18
C LEU A 316 -11.41 -6.17 -42.69
N GLN A 317 -12.30 -7.08 -43.11
CA GLN A 317 -12.62 -7.26 -44.52
C GLN A 317 -13.31 -6.03 -45.10
N SER A 318 -14.26 -5.42 -44.39
CA SER A 318 -14.87 -4.15 -44.81
C SER A 318 -13.83 -3.05 -44.94
N LEU A 319 -12.93 -2.89 -43.96
CA LEU A 319 -11.84 -1.91 -44.03
C LEU A 319 -10.95 -2.14 -45.26
N LYS A 320 -10.60 -3.40 -45.57
CA LYS A 320 -9.84 -3.74 -46.78
C LYS A 320 -10.60 -3.36 -48.05
N MET A 321 -11.91 -3.66 -48.12
CA MET A 321 -12.73 -3.36 -49.30
C MET A 321 -12.80 -1.87 -49.61
N PHE A 322 -12.92 -1.04 -48.57
CA PHE A 322 -13.04 0.41 -48.73
C PHE A 322 -11.69 1.13 -48.77
N TYR A 323 -10.84 0.98 -47.75
CA TYR A 323 -9.60 1.76 -47.64
C TYR A 323 -8.48 1.29 -48.57
N LEU A 324 -8.39 -0.02 -48.84
CA LEU A 324 -7.38 -0.56 -49.76
C LEU A 324 -7.93 -0.76 -51.17
N MET A 325 -9.14 -0.24 -51.43
CA MET A 325 -9.83 -0.31 -52.72
C MET A 325 -9.91 -1.72 -53.32
N SER A 326 -9.96 -2.77 -52.49
CA SER A 326 -9.90 -4.13 -53.01
C SER A 326 -11.17 -4.59 -53.75
N ASN A 327 -12.20 -3.74 -53.82
CA ASN A 327 -13.42 -3.98 -54.59
C ASN A 327 -13.42 -3.11 -55.85
N ASP A 328 -12.76 -3.59 -56.89
CA ASP A 328 -12.56 -2.86 -58.15
C ASP A 328 -13.88 -2.47 -58.82
N GLY A 329 -14.91 -3.33 -58.71
CA GLY A 329 -16.24 -3.07 -59.27
C GLY A 329 -16.96 -1.90 -58.59
N PHE A 330 -16.84 -1.80 -57.27
CA PHE A 330 -17.36 -0.66 -56.51
C PHE A 330 -16.62 0.62 -56.87
N TRP A 331 -15.28 0.62 -56.80
CA TRP A 331 -14.50 1.84 -57.01
C TRP A 331 -14.56 2.33 -58.46
N SER A 332 -14.61 1.41 -59.44
CA SER A 332 -14.79 1.79 -60.85
C SER A 332 -16.17 2.43 -61.10
N SER A 333 -17.24 1.88 -60.53
CA SER A 333 -18.59 2.46 -60.63
C SER A 333 -18.68 3.79 -59.89
N PHE A 334 -18.11 3.87 -58.68
CA PHE A 334 -18.07 5.07 -57.87
C PHE A 334 -17.28 6.19 -58.57
N VAL A 335 -16.09 5.90 -59.09
CA VAL A 335 -15.28 6.87 -59.85
C VAL A 335 -15.98 7.30 -61.13
N SER A 336 -16.62 6.38 -61.85
CA SER A 336 -17.39 6.74 -63.06
C SER A 336 -18.48 7.75 -62.74
N ILE A 337 -19.26 7.53 -61.68
CA ILE A 337 -20.38 8.40 -61.30
C ILE A 337 -19.89 9.72 -60.69
N THR A 338 -18.89 9.66 -59.83
CA THR A 338 -18.37 10.86 -59.15
C THR A 338 -17.45 11.69 -60.02
N SER A 339 -16.77 11.13 -61.02
CA SER A 339 -15.91 11.89 -61.93
C SER A 339 -16.67 12.98 -62.67
N GLU A 340 -17.90 12.69 -63.13
CA GLU A 340 -18.76 13.67 -63.81
C GLU A 340 -19.18 14.80 -62.86
N LEU A 341 -19.45 14.48 -61.60
CA LEU A 341 -19.77 15.48 -60.58
C LEU A 341 -18.52 16.31 -60.21
N VAL A 342 -17.37 15.65 -59.99
CA VAL A 342 -16.12 16.24 -59.47
C VAL A 342 -15.45 17.13 -60.50
N LEU A 343 -15.47 16.72 -61.78
CA LEU A 343 -14.92 17.50 -62.89
C LEU A 343 -15.76 18.73 -63.24
N ASN A 344 -17.07 18.71 -62.95
CA ASN A 344 -17.98 19.83 -63.23
C ASN A 344 -17.91 20.98 -62.21
N GLY A 345 -16.93 20.97 -61.30
CA GLY A 345 -16.44 22.18 -60.62
C GLY A 345 -17.50 23.04 -59.93
N HIS A 346 -18.51 22.43 -59.30
CA HIS A 346 -19.48 23.22 -58.54
C HIS A 346 -19.00 23.45 -57.11
N ASN A 347 -18.92 24.74 -56.75
CA ASN A 347 -18.66 25.32 -55.43
C ASN A 347 -19.66 24.89 -54.31
N ARG A 348 -20.33 23.74 -54.47
CA ARG A 348 -21.21 23.10 -53.49
C ARG A 348 -21.14 21.58 -53.62
N PHE A 349 -19.95 21.00 -53.64
CA PHE A 349 -19.82 19.59 -53.28
C PHE A 349 -20.23 19.42 -51.81
N LYS A 350 -21.50 19.11 -51.57
CA LYS A 350 -21.96 18.75 -50.23
C LYS A 350 -21.57 17.30 -49.97
N LYS A 351 -21.03 17.01 -48.79
CA LYS A 351 -20.75 15.63 -48.34
C LYS A 351 -21.97 14.71 -48.48
N GLU A 352 -23.17 15.28 -48.38
CA GLU A 352 -24.46 14.62 -48.56
C GLU A 352 -24.63 14.01 -49.96
N ASP A 353 -24.20 14.69 -51.03
CA ASP A 353 -24.36 14.22 -52.41
C ASP A 353 -23.42 13.04 -52.74
N SER A 354 -22.22 13.04 -52.14
CA SER A 354 -21.28 11.92 -52.21
C SER A 354 -21.80 10.72 -51.42
N ASN A 355 -22.33 10.93 -50.21
CA ASN A 355 -22.91 9.87 -49.40
C ASN A 355 -24.16 9.26 -50.09
N TYR A 356 -24.99 10.10 -50.71
CA TYR A 356 -26.17 9.65 -51.47
C TYR A 356 -25.78 8.80 -52.70
N SER A 357 -24.72 9.18 -53.42
CA SER A 357 -24.17 8.40 -54.54
C SER A 357 -23.59 7.05 -54.10
N ILE A 358 -23.04 6.97 -52.88
CA ILE A 358 -22.60 5.71 -52.26
C ILE A 358 -23.82 4.83 -51.92
N CYS A 359 -24.88 5.42 -51.36
CA CYS A 359 -26.12 4.72 -50.99
C CYS A 359 -26.96 4.24 -52.19
N LEU A 360 -26.86 4.86 -53.36
CA LEU A 360 -27.58 4.43 -54.57
C LEU A 360 -26.98 3.17 -55.22
N ASN A 361 -25.66 2.96 -55.08
CA ASN A 361 -24.94 1.84 -55.69
C ASN A 361 -25.02 0.54 -54.89
N TYR A 362 -25.43 0.60 -53.63
CA TYR A 362 -25.75 -0.56 -52.82
C TYR A 362 -27.06 -0.27 -52.07
N LYS A 363 -28.07 -1.14 -52.21
CA LYS A 363 -28.94 -1.37 -51.06
C LYS A 363 -28.00 -1.74 -49.92
N ILE A 364 -27.83 -0.81 -48.99
CA ILE A 364 -27.04 -0.99 -47.77
C ILE A 364 -27.46 -2.36 -47.22
N PRO A 365 -26.53 -3.32 -47.03
CA PRO A 365 -26.87 -4.60 -46.42
C PRO A 365 -27.62 -4.32 -45.12
N ASP A 366 -28.72 -5.02 -44.84
CA ASP A 366 -29.59 -4.72 -43.70
C ASP A 366 -28.80 -4.67 -42.37
N SER A 367 -27.65 -5.35 -42.28
CA SER A 367 -26.70 -5.30 -41.16
C SER A 367 -26.02 -3.96 -40.89
N LEU A 368 -26.06 -3.01 -41.84
CA LEU A 368 -25.54 -1.64 -41.70
C LEU A 368 -26.66 -0.59 -41.60
N GLN A 369 -27.94 -0.97 -41.83
CA GLN A 369 -29.06 -0.07 -41.60
C GLN A 369 -29.25 0.20 -40.10
N ASP A 370 -29.09 -0.83 -39.26
CA ASP A 370 -29.22 -0.71 -37.80
C ASP A 370 -28.21 0.29 -37.18
N ILE A 371 -27.02 0.40 -37.77
CA ILE A 371 -25.96 1.35 -37.33
C ILE A 371 -26.27 2.79 -37.76
N ILE A 372 -27.08 2.98 -38.80
CA ILE A 372 -27.48 4.30 -39.32
C ILE A 372 -28.78 4.77 -38.65
N SER A 373 -29.62 3.85 -38.15
CA SER A 373 -30.87 4.16 -37.45
C SER A 373 -30.73 4.42 -35.94
N ASP A 374 -29.54 4.25 -35.36
CA ASP A 374 -29.29 4.62 -33.96
C ASP A 374 -29.06 6.14 -33.85
N ASP A 375 -30.17 6.87 -33.87
CA ASP A 375 -30.31 8.32 -33.72
C ASP A 375 -29.95 8.82 -32.29
N SER A 376 -29.08 8.11 -31.56
CA SER A 376 -28.68 8.48 -30.20
C SER A 376 -27.53 9.49 -30.13
N ILE A 377 -27.14 10.12 -31.25
CA ILE A 377 -26.15 11.22 -31.27
C ILE A 377 -26.81 12.62 -31.24
N ASN A 378 -28.11 12.68 -30.95
CA ASN A 378 -28.76 13.93 -30.52
C ASN A 378 -29.31 13.80 -29.09
N LYS A 379 -28.41 13.75 -28.10
CA LYS A 379 -28.61 14.35 -26.77
C LYS A 379 -27.31 14.54 -26.01
#